data_AF-A0A7S2IDC2-F1
#
_entry.id   AF-A0A7S2IDC2-F1
#
_cell.length_a   1.000
_cell.length_b   1.000
_cell.length_c   1.000
_cell.angle_alpha   90.00
_cell.angle_beta   90.00
_cell.angle_gamma   90.00
#
_symmetry.space_group_name_H-M   'P 1'
#
loop_
_entity.id
_entity.type
_entity.pdbx_description
1 polymer ?
#
loop_
_entity_poly.entity_id
_entity_poly.type
_entity_poly.pdbx_seq_one_letter_code
_entity_poly.pdbx_strand_id
1 'polypeptide(L)'
;VLGSPLTGAVGHMVPKGCAFLEFAVPGSKEELAYPHSIVNVGSVQVKRRITDLTFCHFREQGSVPACLAAAIIHGVEGFKEHEVQEVDVNQLDQWLELAKKHEFGLE
;
A
#
# COMPACT_ATOMS: atom_id res chain seq x y z
N VAL A 1 10.12 4.14 -11.20
CA VAL A 1 9.44 5.43 -10.95
C VAL A 1 8.54 5.26 -9.75
N LEU A 2 8.53 6.20 -8.79
CA LEU A 2 7.64 6.19 -7.63
C LEU A 2 6.72 7.40 -7.70
N GLY A 3 5.40 7.22 -7.50
CA GLY A 3 4.47 8.35 -7.54
C GLY A 3 3.00 8.00 -7.74
N SER A 4 2.24 9.03 -8.09
CA SER A 4 0.79 9.03 -8.36
C SER A 4 0.41 8.15 -9.56
N PRO A 5 -0.89 7.89 -9.80
CA PRO A 5 -1.33 7.05 -10.90
C PRO A 5 -0.88 7.59 -12.24
N LEU A 6 -0.45 6.69 -13.12
CA LEU A 6 -0.19 6.97 -14.51
C LEU A 6 -1.49 7.40 -15.19
N THR A 7 -1.45 8.54 -15.86
CA THR A 7 -2.58 9.09 -16.63
C THR A 7 -2.40 8.92 -18.13
N GLY A 8 -1.27 8.36 -18.57
CA GLY A 8 -0.94 8.11 -19.97
C GLY A 8 0.15 7.05 -20.13
N ALA A 9 0.34 6.57 -21.36
CA ALA A 9 1.31 5.52 -21.65
C ALA A 9 2.74 6.07 -21.54
N VAL A 10 3.49 5.58 -20.55
CA VAL A 10 4.85 6.02 -20.22
C VAL A 10 5.89 4.92 -20.37
N GLY A 11 5.49 3.67 -20.61
CA GLY A 11 6.42 2.55 -20.66
C GLY A 11 7.55 2.72 -21.70
N HIS A 12 7.27 3.39 -22.81
CA HIS A 12 8.26 3.71 -23.85
C HIS A 12 9.33 4.74 -23.40
N MET A 13 9.06 5.49 -22.33
CA MET A 13 9.95 6.53 -21.79
C MET A 13 10.92 5.97 -20.74
N VAL A 14 10.69 4.73 -20.29
CA VAL A 14 11.42 4.13 -19.17
C VAL A 14 12.37 3.04 -19.68
N PRO A 15 13.63 2.99 -19.20
CA PRO A 15 14.59 1.96 -19.59
C PRO A 15 14.07 0.53 -19.38
N LYS A 16 14.47 -0.39 -20.24
CA LYS A 16 14.13 -1.82 -20.13
C LYS A 16 14.63 -2.40 -18.80
N GLY A 17 13.79 -3.23 -18.17
CA GLY A 17 14.10 -3.88 -16.90
C GLY A 17 13.75 -3.06 -15.66
N CYS A 18 13.15 -1.88 -15.82
CA CYS A 18 12.64 -1.09 -14.70
C CYS A 18 11.28 -1.60 -14.22
N ALA A 19 10.95 -1.24 -12.97
CA ALA A 19 9.61 -1.39 -12.39
C ALA A 19 9.06 -0.02 -11.95
N PHE A 20 7.74 0.10 -11.97
CA PHE A 20 6.99 1.22 -11.41
C PHE A 20 6.55 0.84 -10.00
N LEU A 21 7.00 1.59 -8.99
CA LEU A 21 6.58 1.40 -7.61
C LEU A 21 5.42 2.37 -7.34
N GLU A 22 4.23 1.88 -7.04
CA GLU A 22 3.03 2.69 -6.91
C GLU A 22 2.33 2.48 -5.56
N PHE A 23 1.79 3.55 -4.99
CA PHE A 23 1.02 3.51 -3.74
C PHE A 23 -0.36 4.17 -3.87
N ALA A 24 -0.76 4.54 -5.09
CA ALA A 24 -1.91 5.39 -5.32
C ALA A 24 -3.24 4.63 -5.37
N VAL A 25 -4.31 5.26 -4.86
CA VAL A 25 -5.68 4.71 -4.88
C VAL A 25 -6.61 5.69 -5.60
N PRO A 26 -7.24 5.32 -6.75
CA PRO A 26 -7.09 4.06 -7.48
C PRO A 26 -5.71 3.92 -8.15
N GLY A 27 -5.26 2.67 -8.36
CA GLY A 27 -3.99 2.40 -9.03
C GLY A 27 -4.04 2.60 -10.56
N SER A 28 -2.86 2.73 -11.17
CA SER A 28 -2.66 2.81 -12.62
C SER A 28 -3.22 1.61 -13.40
N LYS A 29 -3.41 1.75 -14.70
CA LYS A 29 -3.63 0.57 -15.57
C LYS A 29 -2.30 0.03 -16.07
N GLU A 30 -2.11 -1.29 -16.05
CA GLU A 30 -0.85 -1.93 -16.46
C GLU A 30 -0.44 -1.61 -17.91
N GLU A 31 -1.42 -1.45 -18.80
CA GLU A 31 -1.23 -1.04 -20.20
C GLU A 31 -0.45 0.27 -20.36
N LEU A 32 -0.49 1.16 -19.37
CA LEU A 32 0.22 2.43 -19.39
C LEU A 32 1.72 2.28 -19.09
N ALA A 33 2.12 1.20 -18.42
CA ALA A 33 3.50 0.90 -18.06
C ALA A 33 4.17 -0.15 -18.97
N TYR A 34 3.42 -0.79 -19.88
CA TYR A 34 3.95 -1.86 -20.74
C TYR A 34 5.24 -1.44 -21.48
N PRO A 35 6.30 -2.29 -21.52
CA PRO A 35 6.36 -3.69 -21.07
C PRO A 35 6.82 -3.89 -19.61
N HIS A 36 6.84 -2.84 -18.80
CA HIS A 36 7.36 -2.88 -17.44
C HIS A 36 6.29 -3.34 -16.44
N SER A 37 6.73 -3.87 -15.30
CA SER A 37 5.84 -4.21 -14.20
C SER A 37 5.46 -2.99 -13.38
N ILE A 38 4.25 -3.00 -12.83
CA ILE A 38 3.83 -2.12 -11.76
C ILE A 38 3.80 -2.94 -10.48
N VAL A 39 4.60 -2.54 -9.50
CA VAL A 39 4.66 -3.12 -8.17
C VAL A 39 3.96 -2.17 -7.22
N ASN A 40 2.97 -2.68 -6.52
CA ASN A 40 2.27 -1.92 -5.50
C ASN A 40 3.05 -1.97 -4.19
N VAL A 41 3.39 -0.79 -3.66
CA VAL A 41 4.13 -0.61 -2.40
C VAL A 41 3.27 0.04 -1.30
N GLY A 42 1.99 0.31 -1.59
CA GLY A 42 1.06 0.99 -0.69
C GLY A 42 0.02 0.07 -0.02
N SER A 43 0.17 -1.25 -0.14
CA SER A 43 -0.76 -2.22 0.46
C SER A 43 -0.06 -3.24 1.34
N VAL A 44 -0.82 -3.77 2.29
CA VAL A 44 -0.44 -4.90 3.13
C VAL A 44 -1.45 -6.03 2.97
N GLN A 45 -0.99 -7.26 3.11
CA GLN A 45 -1.83 -8.44 3.17
C GLN A 45 -2.54 -8.51 4.52
N VAL A 46 -3.79 -8.94 4.49
CA VAL A 46 -4.65 -9.08 5.66
C VAL A 46 -5.39 -10.41 5.62
N LYS A 47 -5.34 -11.15 6.72
CA LYS A 47 -6.13 -12.37 6.87
C LYS A 47 -7.60 -12.01 7.07
N ARG A 48 -8.51 -12.70 6.39
CA ARG A 48 -9.97 -12.50 6.49
C ARG A 48 -10.55 -12.52 7.92
N ARG A 49 -9.85 -13.14 8.88
CA ARG A 49 -10.29 -13.15 10.29
C ARG A 49 -10.06 -11.83 11.02
N ILE A 50 -9.11 -11.01 10.55
CA ILE A 50 -8.74 -9.71 11.15
C ILE A 50 -9.77 -8.66 10.72
N THR A 51 -10.23 -8.77 9.47
CA THR A 51 -11.23 -7.88 8.91
C THR A 51 -12.01 -8.59 7.82
N ASP A 52 -13.34 -8.46 7.88
CA ASP A 52 -14.27 -8.92 6.84
C ASP A 52 -14.57 -7.82 5.81
N LEU A 53 -13.79 -6.72 5.82
CA LEU A 53 -13.93 -5.62 4.88
C LEU A 53 -13.73 -6.13 3.45
N THR A 54 -14.85 -6.29 2.75
CA THR A 54 -14.91 -6.74 1.34
C THR A 54 -14.81 -5.59 0.34
N PHE A 55 -14.85 -4.34 0.81
CA PHE A 55 -14.97 -3.16 -0.06
C PHE A 55 -13.68 -2.36 -0.24
N CYS A 56 -12.70 -2.52 0.65
CA CYS A 56 -11.42 -1.80 0.56
C CYS A 56 -10.28 -2.72 0.09
N HIS A 57 -10.61 -3.68 -0.78
CA HIS A 57 -9.60 -4.38 -1.54
C HIS A 57 -8.91 -3.37 -2.45
N PHE A 58 -7.60 -3.30 -2.36
CA PHE A 58 -6.81 -2.58 -3.35
C PHE A 58 -6.70 -3.45 -4.61
N ARG A 59 -5.57 -3.44 -5.33
CA ARG A 59 -5.38 -4.26 -6.53
C ARG A 59 -5.54 -5.77 -6.32
N GLU A 60 -5.27 -6.28 -5.11
CA GLU A 60 -5.21 -7.72 -4.84
C GLU A 60 -6.23 -8.15 -3.78
N GLN A 61 -6.89 -9.28 -4.01
CA GLN A 61 -7.76 -9.89 -2.99
C GLN A 61 -6.95 -10.25 -1.75
N GLY A 62 -7.48 -9.96 -0.57
CA GLY A 62 -6.76 -10.21 0.68
C GLY A 62 -5.74 -9.13 1.05
N SER A 63 -5.64 -8.05 0.25
CA SER A 63 -4.85 -6.87 0.60
C SER A 63 -5.72 -5.67 0.96
N VAL A 64 -5.18 -4.77 1.79
CA VAL A 64 -5.74 -3.45 2.09
C VAL A 64 -4.66 -2.37 1.96
N PRO A 65 -5.04 -1.10 1.71
CA PRO A 65 -4.09 0.00 1.77
C PRO A 65 -3.41 0.09 3.15
N ALA A 66 -2.11 0.37 3.17
CA ALA A 66 -1.33 0.46 4.41
C ALA A 66 -1.90 1.53 5.37
N CYS A 67 -2.47 2.61 4.85
CA CYS A 67 -3.14 3.64 5.66
C CYS A 67 -4.42 3.13 6.35
N LEU A 68 -5.17 2.22 5.73
CA LEU A 68 -6.32 1.58 6.37
C LEU A 68 -5.84 0.60 7.46
N ALA A 69 -4.79 -0.17 7.20
CA ALA A 69 -4.19 -1.03 8.22
C ALA A 69 -3.73 -0.23 9.45
N ALA A 70 -3.08 0.92 9.23
CA ALA A 70 -2.69 1.83 10.32
C ALA A 70 -3.92 2.31 11.12
N ALA A 71 -5.00 2.72 10.45
CA ALA A 71 -6.24 3.13 11.13
C ALA A 71 -6.88 1.99 11.97
N ILE A 72 -6.83 0.75 11.46
CA ILE A 72 -7.29 -0.43 12.23
C ILE A 72 -6.42 -0.63 13.47
N ILE A 73 -5.08 -0.57 13.33
CA ILE A 73 -4.14 -0.70 14.43
C ILE A 73 -4.38 0.39 15.48
N HIS A 74 -4.57 1.65 15.07
CA HIS A 74 -4.94 2.76 15.95
C HIS A 74 -6.18 2.43 16.79
N GLY A 75 -7.23 1.94 16.14
CA GLY A 75 -8.48 1.57 16.80
C GLY A 75 -8.31 0.43 17.82
N VAL A 76 -7.52 -0.59 17.48
CA VAL A 76 -7.31 -1.78 18.32
C VAL A 76 -6.35 -1.50 19.49
N GLU A 77 -5.28 -0.73 19.28
CA GLU A 77 -4.36 -0.31 20.34
C GLU A 77 -4.94 0.82 21.22
N GLY A 78 -6.03 1.45 20.77
CA GLY A 78 -6.69 2.51 21.50
C GLY A 78 -5.95 3.85 21.47
N PHE A 79 -5.08 4.05 20.47
CA PHE A 79 -4.36 5.30 20.24
C PHE A 79 -5.36 6.47 20.08
N LYS A 80 -4.91 7.66 20.49
CA LYS A 80 -5.73 8.88 20.51
C LYS A 80 -5.12 9.99 19.67
N GLU A 81 -3.88 9.82 19.22
CA GLU A 81 -3.24 10.73 18.30
C GLU A 81 -3.96 10.74 16.95
N HIS A 82 -3.99 11.91 16.30
CA HIS A 82 -4.42 12.03 14.91
C HIS A 82 -3.17 11.99 14.03
N GLU A 83 -2.88 10.83 13.44
CA GLU A 83 -1.76 10.68 12.51
C GLU A 83 -2.16 11.10 11.09
N VAL A 84 -2.18 12.41 10.88
CA VAL A 84 -2.35 13.03 9.55
C VAL A 84 -1.23 14.05 9.29
N GLN A 85 -0.03 13.73 9.76
CA GLN A 85 1.14 14.60 9.69
C GLN A 85 2.22 14.00 8.78
N GLU A 86 3.34 14.70 8.66
CA GLU A 86 4.53 14.16 8.01
C GLU A 86 4.95 12.85 8.66
N VAL A 87 5.38 11.89 7.84
CA VAL A 87 5.80 10.57 8.31
C VAL A 87 7.14 10.69 9.05
N ASP A 88 7.15 10.35 10.34
CA ASP A 88 8.41 10.18 11.08
C ASP A 88 9.05 8.84 10.69
N VAL A 89 10.10 8.91 9.87
CA VAL A 89 10.82 7.74 9.38
C VAL A 89 11.42 6.89 10.52
N ASN A 90 11.68 7.48 11.69
CA ASN A 90 12.23 6.75 12.83
C ASN A 90 11.19 5.87 13.52
N GLN A 91 9.91 6.08 13.25
CA GLN A 91 8.81 5.29 13.81
C GLN A 91 8.37 4.14 12.89
N LEU A 92 8.93 4.04 11.67
CA LEU A 92 8.52 3.03 10.69
C LEU A 92 8.73 1.59 11.19
N ASP A 93 9.84 1.33 11.88
CA ASP A 93 10.11 0.01 12.45
C ASP A 93 9.07 -0.36 13.52
N GLN A 94 8.67 0.60 14.36
CA GLN A 94 7.63 0.39 15.35
C GLN A 94 6.28 0.07 14.68
N TRP A 95 5.94 0.81 13.63
CA TRP A 95 4.74 0.56 12.83
C TRP A 95 4.75 -0.82 12.17
N LEU A 96 5.91 -1.26 11.67
CA LEU A 96 6.07 -2.59 11.10
C LEU A 96 5.86 -3.69 12.16
N GLU A 97 6.39 -3.51 13.37
CA GLU A 97 6.18 -4.47 14.47
C GLU A 97 4.71 -4.50 14.93
N LEU A 98 4.03 -3.35 14.96
CA LEU A 98 2.58 -3.30 15.22
C LEU A 98 1.77 -3.99 14.13
N ALA A 99 2.13 -3.80 12.86
CA ALA A 99 1.50 -4.49 11.74
C ALA A 99 1.63 -6.01 11.88
N LYS A 100 2.84 -6.51 12.18
CA LYS A 100 3.08 -7.94 12.44
C LYS A 100 2.28 -8.46 13.64
N LYS A 101 2.22 -7.71 14.75
CA LYS A 101 1.43 -8.05 15.95
C LYS A 101 -0.04 -8.29 15.60
N HIS A 102 -0.58 -7.50 14.68
CA HIS A 102 -1.96 -7.60 14.19
C HIS A 102 -2.11 -8.40 12.91
N GLU A 103 -1.09 -9.20 12.56
CA GLU A 103 -1.09 -10.12 11.43
C GLU A 103 -1.27 -9.46 10.04
N PHE A 104 -0.88 -8.19 9.92
CA PHE A 104 -0.65 -7.52 8.64
C PHE A 104 0.78 -7.78 8.16
N GLY A 105 0.97 -7.98 6.86
CA GLY A 105 2.27 -8.34 6.30
C GLY A 105 2.50 -7.84 4.87
N LEU A 106 3.74 -8.01 4.39
CA LEU A 106 4.16 -7.68 3.03
C LEU A 106 4.24 -8.91 2.10
N GLU A 107 3.94 -10.11 2.63
CA GLU A 107 4.05 -11.41 1.94
C GLU A 107 2.76 -11.83 1.24
#